data_AF-A0A0D7AUP4-F1
#
_entry.id   AF-A0A0D7AUP4-F1
#
_cell.length_a   1.000
_cell.length_b   1.000
_cell.length_c   1.000
_cell.angle_alpha   90.00
_cell.angle_beta   90.00
_cell.angle_gamma   90.00
#
_symmetry.space_group_name_H-M   'P 1'
#
loop_
_entity.id
_entity.type
_entity.pdbx_description
1 polymer ?
#
loop_
_entity_poly.entity_id
_entity_poly.type
_entity_poly.pdbx_seq_one_letter_code
_entity_poly.pdbx_strand_id
1 'polypeptide(L)'
;MWTAEWWWKIQDLLPEGHTLGALIVSTDKTQLTVFSGSKQAYPVYLTLGNIPSALRRKPSEQACILLGYLPVEKIPKKCGISKDEVSGRYQRLFHAAMTELFRPLVDAGKNGIKMVSGDGQETILHPILAAYVADYPEQCLVTCSKSKTCPKC
;
A
#
# COMPACT_ATOMS: atom_id res chain seq x y z
N MET A 1 6.67 18.61 7.01
CA MET A 1 5.55 19.56 6.85
C MET A 1 4.32 18.74 6.48
N TRP A 2 3.52 18.37 7.48
CA TRP A 2 2.34 17.50 7.33
C TRP A 2 1.09 18.37 7.30
N THR A 3 0.98 19.27 6.33
CA THR A 3 -0.30 19.95 6.14
C THR A 3 -1.24 18.94 5.48
N ALA A 4 -2.39 18.68 6.09
CA ALA A 4 -3.45 17.84 5.52
C ALA A 4 -4.07 18.45 4.24
N GLU A 5 -3.40 19.46 3.65
CA GLU A 5 -3.77 20.17 2.42
C GLU A 5 -3.65 19.31 1.17
N TRP A 6 -2.87 18.22 1.20
CA TRP A 6 -2.79 17.32 0.04
C TRP A 6 -4.19 16.87 -0.40
N TRP A 7 -5.06 16.59 0.58
CA TRP A 7 -6.43 16.21 0.31
C TRP A 7 -7.18 17.24 -0.53
N TRP A 8 -7.21 18.49 -0.04
CA TRP A 8 -7.91 19.59 -0.66
C TRP A 8 -7.33 19.90 -2.04
N LYS A 9 -6.00 19.93 -2.16
CA LYS A 9 -5.31 20.17 -3.43
C LYS A 9 -5.67 19.14 -4.50
N ILE A 10 -5.82 17.87 -4.14
CA ILE A 10 -6.20 16.83 -5.11
C ILE A 10 -7.71 16.89 -5.40
N GLN A 11 -8.54 17.14 -4.39
CA GLN A 11 -9.99 17.29 -4.57
C GLN A 11 -10.33 18.46 -5.50
N ASP A 12 -9.59 19.58 -5.41
CA ASP A 12 -9.78 20.78 -6.24
C ASP A 12 -9.43 20.55 -7.72
N LEU A 13 -8.67 19.49 -8.04
CA LEU A 13 -8.34 19.09 -9.42
C LEU A 13 -9.42 18.21 -10.05
N LEU A 14 -10.37 17.70 -9.25
CA LEU A 14 -11.44 16.85 -9.73
C LEU A 14 -12.64 17.70 -10.23
N PRO A 15 -13.43 17.19 -11.19
CA PRO A 15 -14.64 17.87 -11.62
C PRO A 15 -15.65 18.08 -10.48
N GLU A 16 -16.51 19.07 -10.63
CA GLU A 16 -17.60 19.32 -9.68
C GLU A 16 -18.51 18.07 -9.56
N GLY A 17 -18.87 17.71 -8.33
CA GLY A 17 -19.65 16.50 -8.03
C GLY A 17 -18.83 15.20 -7.95
N HIS A 18 -17.52 15.24 -8.16
CA HIS A 18 -16.63 14.09 -7.96
C HIS A 18 -15.99 14.13 -6.57
N THR A 19 -15.71 12.96 -5.99
CA THR A 19 -15.12 12.84 -4.64
C THR A 19 -13.80 12.09 -4.67
N LEU A 20 -12.84 12.57 -3.89
CA LEU A 20 -11.58 11.88 -3.63
C LEU A 20 -11.74 10.75 -2.62
N GLY A 21 -11.32 9.54 -3.00
CA GLY A 21 -11.11 8.41 -2.11
C GLY A 21 -9.63 8.26 -1.79
N ALA A 22 -9.14 8.85 -0.69
CA ALA A 22 -7.73 8.73 -0.37
C ALA A 22 -7.42 7.32 0.15
N LEU A 23 -6.57 6.60 -0.57
CA LEU A 23 -6.14 5.27 -0.20
C LEU A 23 -4.86 5.35 0.62
N ILE A 24 -4.86 4.69 1.78
CA ILE A 24 -3.68 4.53 2.62
C ILE A 24 -3.35 3.04 2.64
N VAL A 25 -2.17 2.71 2.14
CA VAL A 25 -1.68 1.33 2.07
C VAL A 25 -0.66 1.12 3.17
N SER A 26 -0.67 -0.04 3.79
CA SER A 26 0.40 -0.45 4.70
C SER A 26 0.81 -1.88 4.45
N THR A 27 2.10 -2.16 4.58
CA THR A 27 2.62 -3.53 4.56
C THR A 27 3.35 -3.80 5.85
N ASP A 28 3.09 -4.97 6.43
CA ASP A 28 3.76 -5.40 7.66
C ASP A 28 4.28 -6.81 7.47
N LYS A 29 5.60 -6.99 7.59
CA LYS A 29 6.23 -8.30 7.42
C LYS A 29 5.89 -9.20 8.60
N THR A 30 4.99 -10.15 8.40
CA THR A 30 4.56 -11.07 9.45
C THR A 30 5.21 -12.45 9.29
N GLN A 31 5.72 -13.00 10.40
CA GLN A 31 6.19 -14.38 10.43
C GLN A 31 5.01 -15.31 10.70
N LEU A 32 4.70 -16.21 9.75
CA LEU A 32 3.54 -17.12 9.88
C LEU A 32 3.85 -18.36 10.74
N THR A 33 5.10 -18.83 10.78
CA THR A 33 5.50 -19.97 11.64
C THR A 33 6.91 -19.80 12.20
N VAL A 34 7.03 -19.88 13.53
CA VAL A 34 8.32 -19.82 14.25
C VAL A 34 9.00 -21.21 14.29
N PHE A 35 8.23 -22.30 14.21
CA PHE A 35 8.74 -23.65 14.50
C PHE A 35 8.67 -24.68 13.35
N SER A 36 7.85 -24.49 12.30
CA SER A 36 7.63 -25.51 11.27
C SER A 36 7.59 -24.93 9.85
N GLY A 37 8.75 -24.53 9.32
CA GLY A 37 8.92 -24.20 7.90
C GLY A 37 9.24 -22.74 7.56
N SER A 38 9.40 -21.86 8.57
CA SER A 38 9.81 -20.46 8.43
C SER A 38 9.11 -19.73 7.27
N LYS A 39 7.79 -19.90 7.14
CA LYS A 39 7.01 -19.19 6.12
C LYS A 39 6.82 -17.75 6.59
N GLN A 40 7.23 -16.80 5.77
CA GLN A 40 7.00 -15.36 5.99
C GLN A 40 5.91 -14.94 5.03
N ALA A 41 4.99 -14.09 5.49
CA ALA A 41 4.00 -13.47 4.65
C ALA A 41 4.15 -11.94 4.71
N TYR A 42 3.79 -11.31 3.61
CA TYR A 42 3.80 -9.86 3.48
C TYR A 42 2.38 -9.40 3.15
N PRO A 43 1.49 -9.31 4.16
CA PRO A 43 0.16 -8.76 3.96
C PRO A 43 0.23 -7.31 3.48
N VAL A 44 -0.61 -6.97 2.50
CA VAL A 44 -0.90 -5.60 2.06
C VAL A 44 -2.26 -5.22 2.60
N TYR A 45 -2.28 -4.23 3.49
CA TYR A 45 -3.49 -3.67 4.05
C TYR A 45 -3.87 -2.38 3.34
N LEU A 46 -5.17 -2.12 3.25
CA LEU A 46 -5.75 -0.90 2.71
C LEU A 46 -6.74 -0.31 3.70
N THR A 47 -6.66 1.01 3.87
CA THR A 47 -7.64 1.80 4.60
C THR A 47 -7.93 3.10 3.86
N LEU A 48 -9.12 3.68 4.07
CA LEU A 48 -9.49 4.96 3.50
C LEU A 48 -9.08 6.09 4.43
N GLY A 49 -8.39 7.09 3.89
CA GLY A 49 -8.09 8.35 4.57
C GLY A 49 -9.36 9.16 4.91
N ASN A 50 -10.47 8.90 4.22
CA ASN A 50 -11.79 9.49 4.51
C ASN A 50 -12.31 9.06 5.90
N ILE A 51 -11.81 7.95 6.44
CA ILE A 51 -12.24 7.43 7.75
C ILE A 51 -11.44 8.10 8.87
N PRO A 52 -12.12 8.65 9.90
CA PRO A 52 -11.48 9.20 11.09
C PRO A 52 -10.43 8.24 11.67
N SER A 53 -9.27 8.79 12.04
CA SER A 53 -8.16 7.98 12.58
C SER A 53 -8.53 7.18 13.83
N ALA A 54 -9.45 7.70 14.65
CA ALA A 54 -9.99 7.00 15.82
C ALA A 54 -10.77 5.73 15.44
N LEU A 55 -11.49 5.73 14.32
CA LEU A 55 -12.21 4.56 13.81
C LEU A 55 -11.26 3.57 13.13
N ARG A 56 -10.27 4.07 12.37
CA ARG A 56 -9.22 3.22 11.77
C ARG A 56 -8.45 2.39 12.78
N ARG A 57 -8.32 2.87 14.03
CA ARG A 57 -7.62 2.19 15.11
C ARG A 57 -8.46 1.17 15.88
N LYS A 58 -9.75 1.05 15.60
CA LYS A 58 -10.64 0.08 16.24
C LYS A 58 -10.79 -1.15 15.35
N PRO A 59 -10.25 -2.32 15.74
CA PRO A 59 -10.39 -3.55 14.94
C PRO A 59 -11.84 -3.96 14.68
N SER A 60 -12.77 -3.60 15.58
CA SER A 60 -14.20 -3.88 15.46
C SER A 60 -14.89 -3.14 14.32
N GLU A 61 -14.34 -2.00 13.86
CA GLU A 61 -14.97 -1.13 12.85
C GLU A 61 -14.61 -1.54 11.42
N GLN A 62 -13.76 -2.57 11.24
CA GLN A 62 -13.35 -3.10 9.93
C GLN A 62 -12.86 -2.04 8.92
N ALA A 63 -12.35 -0.91 9.43
CA ALA A 63 -11.88 0.22 8.63
C ALA A 63 -10.56 -0.04 7.90
N CYS A 64 -9.99 -1.24 8.06
CA CYS A 64 -8.77 -1.71 7.40
C CYS A 64 -9.03 -3.11 6.83
N ILE A 65 -8.77 -3.29 5.54
CA ILE A 65 -8.96 -4.55 4.83
C ILE A 65 -7.62 -5.13 4.37
N LEU A 66 -7.52 -6.46 4.35
CA LEU A 66 -6.39 -7.16 3.74
C LEU A 66 -6.64 -7.30 2.23
N LEU A 67 -5.80 -6.70 1.40
CA LEU A 67 -5.88 -6.81 -0.06
C LEU A 67 -5.24 -8.10 -0.58
N GLY A 68 -4.17 -8.57 0.05
CA GLY A 68 -3.47 -9.77 -0.39
C GLY A 68 -2.14 -9.96 0.29
N TYR A 69 -1.45 -11.04 -0.11
CA TYR A 69 -0.12 -11.38 0.38
C TYR A 69 0.88 -11.27 -0.78
N LEU A 70 1.98 -10.54 -0.57
CA LEU A 70 3.04 -10.48 -1.56
C LEU A 70 3.85 -11.78 -1.56
N PRO A 71 4.39 -12.17 -2.73
CA PRO A 71 5.23 -13.35 -2.85
C PRO A 71 6.51 -13.20 -2.02
N VAL A 72 6.84 -14.24 -1.25
CA VAL A 72 8.10 -14.34 -0.51
C VAL A 72 8.85 -15.57 -1.02
N GLU A 73 9.75 -15.35 -1.98
CA GLU A 73 10.62 -16.43 -2.46
C GLU A 73 11.82 -16.62 -1.53
N LYS A 74 12.04 -17.86 -1.09
CA LYS A 74 13.29 -18.27 -0.47
C LYS A 74 14.25 -18.71 -1.57
N ILE A 75 15.18 -17.84 -1.97
CA ILE A 75 16.26 -18.26 -2.87
C ILE A 75 17.22 -19.17 -2.09
N PRO A 76 17.42 -20.43 -2.50
CA PRO A 76 18.29 -21.35 -1.78
C PRO A 76 19.74 -20.86 -1.85
N LYS A 77 20.43 -20.85 -0.70
CA LYS A 77 21.84 -20.42 -0.56
C LYS A 77 22.82 -21.18 -1.47
N LYS A 78 22.40 -22.31 -2.06
CA LYS A 78 23.20 -23.15 -2.96
C LYS A 78 23.34 -22.60 -4.39
N CYS A 79 22.63 -21.53 -4.76
CA CYS A 79 22.65 -21.02 -6.14
C CYS A 79 23.89 -20.19 -6.52
N GLY A 80 24.86 -19.97 -5.62
CA GLY A 80 26.08 -19.20 -5.93
C GLY A 80 25.85 -17.71 -6.21
N ILE A 81 24.65 -17.20 -5.92
CA ILE A 81 24.24 -15.81 -6.17
C ILE A 81 24.67 -14.93 -4.98
N SER A 82 25.15 -13.72 -5.27
CA SER A 82 25.52 -12.74 -4.24
C SER A 82 24.30 -12.26 -3.43
N LYS A 83 24.52 -11.82 -2.19
CA LYS A 83 23.42 -11.27 -1.35
C LYS A 83 22.74 -10.06 -2.01
N ASP A 84 23.51 -9.25 -2.71
CA ASP A 84 23.01 -8.04 -3.37
C ASP A 84 22.10 -8.38 -4.54
N GLU A 85 22.44 -9.41 -5.32
CA GLU A 85 21.62 -9.85 -6.44
C GLU A 85 20.31 -10.51 -5.98
N VAL A 86 20.35 -11.27 -4.88
CA VAL A 86 19.14 -11.79 -4.22
C VAL A 86 18.24 -10.64 -3.75
N SER A 87 18.82 -9.62 -3.11
CA SER A 87 18.10 -8.43 -2.65
C SER A 87 17.45 -7.69 -3.81
N GLY A 88 18.19 -7.48 -4.91
CA GLY A 88 17.68 -6.80 -6.10
C GLY A 88 16.56 -7.57 -6.80
N ARG A 89 16.63 -8.92 -6.83
CA ARG A 89 15.54 -9.76 -7.35
C ARG A 89 14.28 -9.63 -6.48
N TYR A 90 14.44 -9.65 -5.16
CA TYR A 90 13.32 -9.49 -4.24
C TYR A 90 12.65 -8.11 -4.38
N GLN A 91 13.43 -7.03 -4.49
CA GLN A 91 12.92 -5.68 -4.80
C GLN A 91 12.11 -5.66 -6.09
N ARG A 92 12.62 -6.24 -7.18
CA ARG A 92 11.89 -6.32 -8.46
C ARG A 92 10.59 -7.09 -8.34
N LEU A 93 10.60 -8.23 -7.66
CA LEU A 93 9.41 -9.05 -7.43
C LEU A 93 8.36 -8.28 -6.60
N PHE A 94 8.80 -7.59 -5.55
CA PHE A 94 7.95 -6.73 -4.73
C PHE A 94 7.27 -5.64 -5.57
N HIS A 95 8.04 -4.89 -6.36
CA HIS A 95 7.49 -3.83 -7.21
C HIS A 95 6.58 -4.36 -8.32
N ALA A 96 6.90 -5.51 -8.91
CA ALA A 96 6.04 -6.16 -9.90
C ALA A 96 4.70 -6.58 -9.28
N ALA A 97 4.73 -7.21 -8.10
CA ALA A 97 3.52 -7.62 -7.38
C ALA A 97 2.66 -6.42 -6.96
N MET A 98 3.27 -5.34 -6.47
CA MET A 98 2.56 -4.11 -6.11
C MET A 98 1.96 -3.41 -7.35
N THR A 99 2.67 -3.44 -8.47
CA THR A 99 2.16 -2.90 -9.76
C THR A 99 0.95 -3.68 -10.24
N GLU A 100 0.98 -5.01 -10.15
CA GLU A 100 -0.15 -5.87 -10.48
C GLU A 100 -1.34 -5.57 -9.57
N LEU A 101 -1.12 -5.55 -8.25
CA LEU A 101 -2.15 -5.34 -7.24
C LEU A 101 -2.88 -4.01 -7.42
N PHE A 102 -2.15 -2.94 -7.75
CA PHE A 102 -2.70 -1.60 -7.89
C PHE A 102 -3.02 -1.18 -9.33
N ARG A 103 -2.81 -2.07 -10.32
CA ARG A 103 -3.15 -1.78 -11.72
C ARG A 103 -4.60 -1.28 -11.89
N PRO A 104 -5.63 -1.90 -11.26
CA PRO A 104 -7.00 -1.43 -11.40
C PRO A 104 -7.22 -0.01 -10.88
N LEU A 105 -6.43 0.43 -9.88
CA LEU A 105 -6.54 1.78 -9.32
C LEU A 105 -6.05 2.87 -10.26
N VAL A 106 -5.16 2.56 -11.21
CA VAL A 106 -4.64 3.57 -12.15
C VAL A 106 -5.76 4.09 -13.03
N ASP A 107 -6.62 3.20 -13.52
CA ASP A 107 -7.77 3.57 -14.34
C ASP A 107 -8.86 4.22 -13.48
N ALA A 108 -9.20 3.58 -12.35
CA ALA A 108 -10.21 4.09 -11.42
C ALA A 108 -9.86 5.48 -10.87
N GLY A 109 -8.59 5.75 -10.56
CA GLY A 109 -8.15 7.07 -10.08
C GLY A 109 -8.23 8.16 -11.16
N LYS A 110 -8.02 7.81 -12.44
CA LYS A 110 -8.09 8.77 -13.56
C LYS A 110 -9.52 9.05 -14.00
N ASN A 111 -10.29 7.98 -14.24
CA ASN A 111 -11.63 8.08 -14.83
C ASN A 111 -12.73 8.17 -13.77
N GLY A 112 -12.41 7.83 -12.52
CA GLY A 112 -13.38 7.71 -11.45
C GLY A 112 -14.19 6.42 -11.56
N ILE A 113 -14.82 6.04 -10.45
CA ILE A 113 -15.75 4.92 -10.37
C ILE A 113 -17.06 5.43 -9.78
N LYS A 114 -18.19 5.00 -10.35
CA LYS A 114 -19.49 5.29 -9.75
C LYS A 114 -19.62 4.50 -8.46
N MET A 115 -19.89 5.19 -7.37
CA MET A 115 -20.22 4.61 -6.08
C MET A 115 -21.45 5.28 -5.49
N VAL A 116 -22.23 4.50 -4.76
CA VAL A 116 -23.33 5.02 -3.96
C VAL A 116 -22.74 5.43 -2.61
N SER A 117 -22.93 6.69 -2.25
CA SER A 117 -22.54 7.24 -0.96
C SER A 117 -23.49 6.74 0.15
N GLY A 118 -23.12 6.93 1.41
CA GLY A 118 -23.91 6.48 2.57
C GLY A 118 -25.31 7.11 2.67
N ASP A 119 -25.53 8.22 1.98
CA ASP A 119 -26.80 8.93 1.84
C ASP A 119 -27.63 8.47 0.62
N GLY A 120 -27.15 7.47 -0.12
CA GLY A 120 -27.86 6.90 -1.27
C GLY A 120 -27.68 7.67 -2.59
N GLN A 121 -26.88 8.74 -2.59
CA GLN A 121 -26.56 9.48 -3.81
C GLN A 121 -25.46 8.78 -4.61
N GLU A 122 -25.60 8.77 -5.94
CA GLU A 122 -24.52 8.34 -6.82
C GLU A 122 -23.47 9.45 -6.93
N THR A 123 -22.22 9.10 -6.66
CA THR A 123 -21.08 10.01 -6.75
C THR A 123 -19.96 9.31 -7.51
N ILE A 124 -19.19 10.07 -8.28
CA ILE A 124 -17.99 9.53 -8.94
C ILE A 124 -16.82 9.66 -7.96
N LEU A 125 -16.34 8.52 -7.48
CA LEU A 125 -15.20 8.42 -6.56
C LEU A 125 -13.91 8.22 -7.35
N HIS A 126 -12.88 8.99 -7.03
CA HIS A 126 -11.52 8.81 -7.54
C HIS A 126 -10.64 8.21 -6.45
N PRO A 127 -10.38 6.88 -6.45
CA PRO A 127 -9.46 6.28 -5.51
C PRO A 127 -8.01 6.63 -5.86
N ILE A 128 -7.34 7.40 -4.99
CA ILE A 128 -5.96 7.86 -5.21
C ILE A 128 -5.09 7.45 -4.04
N LEU A 129 -3.93 6.85 -4.32
CA LEU A 129 -2.95 6.49 -3.29
C LEU A 129 -2.37 7.76 -2.64
N ALA A 130 -2.74 8.00 -1.40
CA ALA A 130 -2.36 9.18 -0.63
C ALA A 130 -1.12 8.94 0.24
N ALA A 131 -1.02 7.75 0.83
CA ALA A 131 0.07 7.42 1.72
C ALA A 131 0.40 5.93 1.69
N TYR A 132 1.68 5.64 1.87
CA TYR A 132 2.20 4.30 2.09
C TYR A 132 2.88 4.26 3.46
N VAL A 133 2.32 3.51 4.39
CA VAL A 133 2.77 3.40 5.79
C VAL A 133 3.53 2.10 5.95
N ALA A 134 4.82 2.22 6.25
CA ALA A 134 5.66 1.07 6.56
C ALA A 134 6.80 1.49 7.50
N ASP A 135 7.40 0.53 8.20
CA ASP A 135 8.59 0.73 9.03
C ASP A 135 9.87 0.86 8.20
N TYR A 136 11.00 1.07 8.86
CA TYR A 136 12.24 1.46 8.18
C TYR A 136 12.76 0.43 7.14
N PRO A 137 12.80 -0.88 7.42
CA PRO A 137 13.25 -1.86 6.43
C PRO A 137 12.36 -1.88 5.18
N GLU A 138 11.05 -1.77 5.37
CA GLU A 138 10.01 -1.74 4.34
C GLU A 138 10.11 -0.44 3.52
N GLN A 139 10.37 0.70 4.16
CA GLN A 139 10.64 1.97 3.47
C GLN A 139 11.88 1.85 2.59
N CYS A 140 12.94 1.18 3.07
CA CYS A 140 14.13 0.93 2.26
C CYS A 140 13.81 0.00 1.07
N LEU A 141 12.96 -1.01 1.27
CA LEU A 141 12.51 -1.91 0.21
C LEU A 141 11.75 -1.14 -0.89
N VAL A 142 10.77 -0.32 -0.49
CA VAL A 142 9.90 0.44 -1.40
C VAL A 142 10.64 1.53 -2.16
N THR A 143 11.66 2.12 -1.55
CA THR A 143 12.46 3.18 -2.19
C THR A 143 13.69 2.65 -2.92
N CYS A 144 13.87 1.33 -2.96
CA CYS A 144 15.11 0.69 -3.43
C CYS A 144 16.38 1.25 -2.74
N SER A 145 16.25 1.76 -1.51
CA SER A 145 17.35 2.33 -0.73
C SER A 145 18.17 1.25 -0.05
N LYS A 146 19.47 1.52 0.12
CA LYS A 146 20.34 0.63 0.92
C LYS A 146 20.00 0.79 2.41
N SER A 147 20.08 -0.30 3.16
CA SER A 147 19.98 -0.22 4.62
C SER A 147 21.03 0.78 5.16
N LYS A 148 20.65 1.60 6.14
CA LYS A 148 21.44 2.70 6.74
C LYS A 148 21.53 3.97 5.88
N THR A 149 20.82 4.07 4.77
CA THR A 149 20.59 5.36 4.08
C THR A 149 19.22 5.92 4.45
N CYS A 150 19.03 7.22 4.22
CA CYS A 150 17.74 7.87 4.40
C CYS A 150 16.84 7.55 3.19
N PRO A 151 15.66 6.93 3.37
CA PRO A 151 14.75 6.63 2.26
C PRO A 151 13.86 7.83 1.86
N LYS A 152 14.00 8.97 2.53
CA LYS A 152 13.20 10.19 2.31
C LYS A 152 14.05 11.37 1.80
N CYS A 153 15.34 11.13 1.67
CA CYS A 153 16.36 12.03 1.20
C CYS A 153 16.79 11.50 -0.18
#